data_AF-A0A1M6ISZ0-F1
#
_entry.id   AF-A0A1M6ISZ0-F1
#
_cell.length_a   1.000
_cell.length_b   1.000
_cell.length_c   1.000
_cell.angle_alpha   90.00
_cell.angle_beta   90.00
_cell.angle_gamma   90.00
#
_symmetry.space_group_name_H-M   'P 1'
#
loop_
_entity.id
_entity.type
_entity.pdbx_description
1 polymer ?
#
loop_
_entity_poly.entity_id
_entity_poly.type
_entity_poly.pdbx_seq_one_letter_code
_entity_poly.pdbx_strand_id
1 'polypeptide(L)'
;MGTVAYYAAKKLSHGHLTCLDISERWLNACCKTLRGYRNISFLLWESPQLAKESFDVVYCHFVLHDISESELERVIPELARSLRPGGAFVFREPFNETKKMSLIKRLVEQNGLIPKDSRITDIPMMGNVLECIYIKQ
;
A
#
# COMPACT_ATOMS: atom_id res chain seq x y z
N MET A 1 5.14 -14.04 -7.75
CA MET A 1 5.11 -13.11 -6.60
C MET A 1 5.50 -11.72 -7.10
N GLY A 2 4.92 -10.66 -6.53
CA GLY A 2 5.21 -9.29 -6.97
C GLY A 2 4.46 -8.86 -8.24
N THR A 3 3.32 -9.47 -8.55
CA THR A 3 2.55 -9.19 -9.78
C THR A 3 2.18 -7.71 -9.91
N VAL A 4 1.69 -7.09 -8.83
CA VAL A 4 1.37 -5.66 -8.80
C VAL A 4 2.62 -4.83 -9.10
N ALA A 5 3.72 -5.11 -8.38
CA ALA A 5 4.99 -4.44 -8.57
C ALA A 5 5.51 -4.58 -10.01
N TYR A 6 5.34 -5.75 -10.63
CA TYR A 6 5.70 -5.99 -12.02
C TYR A 6 4.92 -5.12 -13.01
N TYR A 7 3.61 -4.99 -12.84
CA TYR A 7 2.81 -4.10 -13.68
C TYR A 7 3.10 -2.63 -13.42
N ALA A 8 3.33 -2.24 -12.16
CA ALA A 8 3.73 -0.87 -11.81
C ALA A 8 5.08 -0.49 -12.42
N ALA A 9 6.10 -1.35 -12.27
CA ALA A 9 7.44 -1.12 -12.82
C ALA A 9 7.44 -0.89 -14.34
N LYS A 10 6.58 -1.62 -15.10
CA LYS A 10 6.40 -1.39 -16.54
C LYS A 10 5.88 -0.01 -16.90
N LYS A 11 5.11 0.62 -16.01
CA LYS A 11 4.45 1.91 -16.27
C LYS A 11 5.25 3.09 -15.73
N LEU A 12 6.16 2.86 -14.78
CA LEU A 12 7.04 3.86 -14.21
C LEU A 12 8.32 4.01 -15.03
N SER A 13 8.24 4.61 -16.23
CA SER A 13 9.42 4.84 -17.09
C SER A 13 10.39 5.89 -16.54
N HIS A 14 9.88 6.85 -15.78
CA HIS A 14 10.65 7.93 -15.15
C HIS A 14 10.43 8.01 -13.63
N GLY A 15 9.67 7.06 -13.07
CA GLY A 15 9.39 6.97 -11.64
C GLY A 15 10.33 6.01 -10.92
N HIS A 16 10.16 5.89 -9.61
CA HIS A 16 10.86 4.92 -8.79
C HIS A 16 9.85 4.07 -8.00
N LEU A 17 10.04 2.75 -7.99
CA LEU A 17 9.17 1.84 -7.24
C LEU A 17 9.89 1.33 -6.00
N THR A 18 9.28 1.49 -4.83
CA THR A 18 9.76 0.83 -3.61
C THR A 18 8.82 -0.32 -3.25
N CYS A 19 9.34 -1.54 -3.23
CA CYS A 19 8.60 -2.73 -2.78
C CYS A 19 8.86 -2.94 -1.29
N LEU A 20 7.80 -3.01 -0.50
CA LEU A 20 7.85 -3.15 0.96
C LEU A 20 7.05 -4.39 1.37
N ASP A 21 7.65 -5.27 2.18
CA ASP A 21 7.01 -6.50 2.66
C ASP A 21 7.64 -6.92 4.00
N ILE A 22 6.89 -7.60 4.88
CA ILE A 22 7.40 -8.18 6.13
C ILE A 22 8.23 -9.44 5.89
N SER A 23 8.05 -10.09 4.74
CA SER A 23 8.67 -11.36 4.44
C SER A 23 9.86 -11.19 3.52
N GLU A 24 11.04 -11.44 4.05
CA GLU A 24 12.28 -11.49 3.26
C GLU A 24 12.16 -12.50 2.09
N ARG A 25 11.49 -13.63 2.32
CA ARG A 25 11.20 -14.62 1.28
C ARG A 25 10.41 -14.02 0.12
N TRP A 26 9.38 -13.21 0.40
CA TRP A 26 8.56 -12.59 -0.63
C TRP A 26 9.30 -11.46 -1.34
N LEU A 27 10.10 -10.66 -0.63
CA LEU A 27 10.99 -9.66 -1.25
C LEU A 27 11.99 -10.31 -2.20
N ASN A 28 12.64 -11.39 -1.79
CA ASN A 28 13.58 -12.13 -2.64
C ASN A 28 12.91 -12.67 -3.91
N ALA A 29 11.68 -13.18 -3.80
CA ALA A 29 10.91 -13.62 -4.96
C ALA A 29 10.49 -12.44 -5.88
N CYS A 30 10.11 -11.31 -5.29
CA CYS A 30 9.78 -10.09 -6.02
C CYS A 30 11.01 -9.54 -6.76
N CYS A 31 12.17 -9.46 -6.11
CA CYS A 31 13.44 -9.06 -6.70
C CYS A 31 13.81 -9.90 -7.92
N LYS A 32 13.71 -11.24 -7.82
CA LYS A 32 13.94 -12.14 -8.96
C LYS A 32 13.00 -11.88 -10.14
N THR A 33 11.75 -11.51 -9.86
CA THR A 33 10.73 -11.17 -10.87
C THR A 33 11.03 -9.83 -11.55
N LEU A 34 11.61 -8.90 -10.80
CA LEU A 34 11.85 -7.52 -11.22
C LEU A 34 13.29 -7.22 -11.65
N ARG A 35 14.15 -8.23 -11.74
CA ARG A 35 15.60 -8.09 -12.06
C ARG A 35 15.93 -7.30 -13.34
N GLY A 36 14.98 -7.15 -14.25
CA GLY A 36 15.15 -6.40 -15.50
C GLY A 36 14.94 -4.88 -15.37
N TYR A 37 14.43 -4.41 -14.24
CA TYR A 37 14.17 -2.99 -13.98
C TYR A 37 15.27 -2.41 -13.09
N ARG A 38 15.65 -1.15 -13.35
CA ARG A 38 16.76 -0.46 -12.64
C ARG A 38 16.30 0.56 -11.61
N ASN A 39 15.03 0.93 -11.64
CA ASN A 39 14.41 1.99 -10.84
C ASN A 39 13.54 1.41 -9.71
N ILE A 40 14.06 0.42 -9.01
CA ILE A 40 13.32 -0.31 -7.97
C ILE A 40 14.20 -0.52 -6.74
N SER A 41 13.63 -0.23 -5.56
CA SER A 41 14.21 -0.59 -4.25
C SER A 41 13.33 -1.60 -3.53
N PHE A 42 13.94 -2.39 -2.66
CA PHE A 42 13.26 -3.37 -1.81
C PHE A 42 13.56 -3.05 -0.36
N LEU A 43 12.52 -3.02 0.48
CA LEU A 43 12.61 -2.73 1.91
C LEU A 43 11.90 -3.82 2.71
N LEU A 44 12.55 -4.33 3.76
CA LEU A 44 11.96 -5.27 4.72
C LEU A 44 11.26 -4.49 5.84
N TRP A 45 9.99 -4.84 6.10
CA TRP A 45 9.21 -4.26 7.18
C TRP A 45 9.56 -4.91 8.52
N GLU A 46 10.70 -4.50 9.07
CA GLU A 46 11.08 -4.75 10.48
C GLU A 46 11.63 -3.48 11.15
N SER A 47 12.11 -2.51 10.34
CA SER A 47 12.51 -1.16 10.76
C SER A 47 12.70 -0.21 9.57
N PRO A 48 11.63 0.32 8.94
CA PRO A 48 11.80 1.52 8.12
C PRO A 48 11.12 2.69 8.81
N GLN A 49 11.93 3.63 9.28
CA GLN A 49 11.52 5.03 9.18
C GLN A 49 11.50 5.33 7.68
N LEU A 50 10.33 5.15 7.05
CA LEU A 50 10.16 5.60 5.67
C LEU A 50 10.56 7.07 5.62
N ALA A 51 11.29 7.46 4.58
CA ALA A 51 11.66 8.85 4.41
C ALA A 51 10.38 9.71 4.41
N LYS A 52 10.41 10.80 5.16
CA LYS A 52 9.25 11.70 5.26
C LYS A 52 9.02 12.34 3.90
N GLU A 53 7.76 12.44 3.49
CA GLU A 53 7.36 13.17 2.27
C GLU A 53 8.11 12.75 0.99
N SER A 54 8.48 11.47 0.88
CA SER A 54 9.26 10.93 -0.23
C SER A 54 8.43 10.22 -1.30
N PHE A 55 7.15 9.95 -1.05
CA PHE A 55 6.29 9.21 -1.96
C PHE A 55 5.14 10.05 -2.50
N ASP A 56 4.91 9.93 -3.81
CA ASP A 56 3.74 10.49 -4.49
C ASP A 56 2.50 9.62 -4.28
N VAL A 57 2.69 8.30 -4.23
CA VAL A 57 1.64 7.30 -4.07
C VAL A 57 2.15 6.17 -3.18
N VAL A 58 1.31 5.76 -2.23
CA VAL A 58 1.44 4.50 -1.49
C VAL A 58 0.25 3.63 -1.88
N TYR A 59 0.53 2.40 -2.32
CA TYR A 59 -0.48 1.46 -2.80
C TYR A 59 -0.44 0.14 -2.03
N CYS A 60 -1.53 -0.23 -1.38
CA CYS A 60 -1.71 -1.51 -0.70
C CYS A 60 -2.74 -2.37 -1.43
N HIS A 61 -2.43 -3.63 -1.69
CA HIS A 61 -3.32 -4.53 -2.41
C HIS A 61 -3.40 -5.89 -1.71
N PHE A 62 -4.50 -6.13 -1.01
CA PHE A 62 -4.75 -7.35 -0.24
C PHE A 62 -3.68 -7.58 0.83
N VAL A 63 -3.42 -6.54 1.65
CA VAL A 63 -2.40 -6.61 2.70
C VAL A 63 -2.94 -6.12 4.03
N LEU A 64 -3.66 -5.00 4.06
CA LEU A 64 -4.03 -4.35 5.33
C LEU A 64 -5.00 -5.19 6.17
N HIS A 65 -5.82 -6.03 5.54
CA HIS A 65 -6.76 -6.89 6.26
C HIS A 65 -6.07 -7.97 7.12
N ASP A 66 -4.91 -8.46 6.69
CA ASP A 66 -4.14 -9.49 7.41
C ASP A 66 -3.28 -8.92 8.54
N ILE A 67 -3.06 -7.60 8.58
CA ILE A 67 -2.27 -6.94 9.63
C ILE A 67 -3.10 -6.85 10.92
N SER A 68 -2.49 -7.18 12.06
CA SER A 68 -3.14 -7.03 13.37
C SER A 68 -3.52 -5.58 13.65
N GLU A 69 -4.55 -5.35 14.47
CA GLU A 69 -4.99 -3.99 14.78
C GLU A 69 -3.87 -3.13 15.39
N SER A 70 -3.08 -3.71 16.31
CA SER A 70 -1.94 -3.03 16.93
C SER A 70 -0.85 -2.65 15.94
N GLU A 71 -0.61 -3.49 14.93
CA GLU A 71 0.39 -3.17 13.90
C GLU A 71 -0.16 -2.16 12.88
N LEU A 72 -1.46 -2.15 12.58
CA LEU A 72 -2.09 -1.11 11.76
C LEU A 72 -1.94 0.27 12.38
N GLU A 73 -2.05 0.38 13.70
CA GLU A 73 -1.81 1.62 14.45
C GLU A 73 -0.36 2.14 14.32
N ARG A 74 0.58 1.28 13.91
CA ARG A 74 1.98 1.66 13.64
C ARG A 74 2.24 1.89 12.16
N VAL A 75 1.71 1.02 11.30
CA VAL A 75 1.94 1.03 9.85
C VAL A 75 1.28 2.25 9.20
N ILE A 76 0.02 2.53 9.51
CA ILE A 76 -0.74 3.60 8.84
C ILE A 76 -0.11 4.98 9.05
N PRO A 77 0.27 5.39 10.27
CA PRO A 77 0.98 6.65 10.49
C PRO A 77 2.29 6.76 9.70
N GLU A 78 3.07 5.68 9.60
CA GLU A 78 4.34 5.68 8.87
C GLU A 78 4.13 5.83 7.36
N LEU A 79 3.14 5.13 6.79
CA LEU A 79 2.76 5.29 5.39
C LEU A 79 2.25 6.72 5.12
N ALA A 80 1.38 7.24 5.98
CA ALA A 80 0.86 8.61 5.91
C ALA A 80 1.98 9.66 5.98
N ARG A 81 2.92 9.50 6.90
CA ARG A 81 4.08 10.38 7.08
C ARG A 81 4.99 10.37 5.85
N SER A 82 5.14 9.22 5.20
CA SER A 82 5.99 9.06 4.02
C SER A 82 5.45 9.71 2.75
N LEU A 83 4.15 9.95 2.66
CA LEU A 83 3.54 10.65 1.54
C LEU A 83 3.90 12.14 1.57
N ARG A 84 4.15 12.74 0.41
CA ARG A 84 4.26 14.20 0.28
C ARG A 84 2.88 14.87 0.39
N PRO A 85 2.79 16.20 0.65
CA PRO A 85 1.53 16.93 0.49
C PRO A 85 0.95 16.74 -0.92
N GLY A 86 -0.35 16.46 -1.01
CA GLY A 86 -1.03 16.08 -2.25
C GLY A 86 -0.76 14.64 -2.73
N GLY A 87 0.04 13.86 -2.02
CA GLY A 87 0.28 12.45 -2.31
C GLY A 87 -0.95 11.57 -1.99
N ALA A 88 -1.05 10.43 -2.65
CA ALA A 88 -2.20 9.53 -2.54
C ALA A 88 -1.89 8.26 -1.73
N PHE A 89 -2.75 7.94 -0.76
CA PHE A 89 -2.82 6.61 -0.19
C PHE A 89 -3.98 5.85 -0.82
N VAL A 90 -3.67 4.73 -1.46
CA VAL A 90 -4.65 3.92 -2.17
C VAL A 90 -4.57 2.50 -1.64
N PHE A 91 -5.70 1.94 -1.24
CA PHE A 91 -5.76 0.54 -0.86
C PHE A 91 -6.91 -0.19 -1.55
N ARG A 92 -6.68 -1.46 -1.82
CA ARG A 92 -7.68 -2.37 -2.36
C ARG A 92 -7.69 -3.66 -1.54
N GLU A 93 -8.81 -3.94 -0.90
CA GLU A 93 -8.93 -4.96 0.15
C GLU A 93 -10.25 -5.74 0.02
N PRO A 94 -10.31 -7.01 0.49
CA PRO A 94 -11.57 -7.74 0.62
C PRO A 94 -12.62 -6.96 1.43
N PHE A 95 -13.86 -6.91 0.96
CA PHE A 95 -14.95 -6.17 1.61
C PHE A 95 -15.78 -7.03 2.60
N ASN A 96 -15.28 -8.20 2.99
CA ASN A 96 -15.95 -9.09 3.94
C ASN A 96 -15.76 -8.68 5.41
N GLU A 97 -14.66 -7.98 5.75
CA GLU A 97 -14.32 -7.60 7.12
C GLU A 97 -14.62 -6.12 7.44
N THR A 98 -15.91 -5.79 7.58
CA THR A 98 -16.38 -4.41 7.78
C THR A 98 -15.77 -3.72 9.00
N LYS A 99 -15.54 -4.44 10.11
CA LYS A 99 -14.88 -3.88 11.31
C LYS A 99 -13.43 -3.47 11.03
N LYS A 100 -12.64 -4.36 10.43
CA LYS A 100 -11.25 -4.09 10.05
C LYS A 100 -11.17 -2.91 9.07
N MET A 101 -12.05 -2.88 8.07
CA MET A 101 -12.12 -1.77 7.12
C MET A 101 -12.46 -0.44 7.81
N SER A 102 -13.36 -0.44 8.78
CA SER A 102 -13.72 0.77 9.54
C SER A 102 -12.54 1.28 10.38
N LEU A 103 -11.77 0.37 10.99
CA LEU A 103 -10.55 0.71 11.71
C LEU A 103 -9.51 1.34 10.77
N ILE A 104 -9.25 0.73 9.61
CA ILE A 104 -8.28 1.24 8.63
C ILE A 104 -8.67 2.65 8.18
N LYS A 105 -9.93 2.86 7.79
CA LYS A 105 -10.41 4.19 7.36
C LYS A 105 -10.24 5.24 8.46
N ARG A 106 -10.61 4.90 9.70
CA ARG A 106 -10.45 5.78 10.86
C ARG A 106 -8.98 6.15 11.09
N LEU A 107 -8.07 5.17 11.06
CA LEU A 107 -6.64 5.41 11.24
C LEU A 107 -6.06 6.29 10.12
N VAL A 108 -6.48 6.07 8.87
CA VAL A 108 -6.06 6.89 7.72
C VAL A 108 -6.49 8.35 7.90
N GLU A 109 -7.75 8.57 8.28
CA GLU A 109 -8.31 9.91 8.49
C GLU A 109 -7.67 10.63 9.68
N GLN A 110 -7.42 9.91 10.78
CA GLN A 110 -6.71 10.44 11.96
C GLN A 110 -5.28 10.89 11.65
N ASN A 111 -4.67 10.38 10.58
CA ASN A 111 -3.33 10.74 10.13
C ASN A 111 -3.33 11.82 9.03
N GLY A 112 -4.42 12.58 8.91
CA GLY A 112 -4.47 13.77 8.04
C GLY A 112 -4.68 13.47 6.56
N LEU A 113 -5.14 12.26 6.23
CA LEU A 113 -5.55 11.93 4.87
C LEU A 113 -7.06 12.06 4.70
N ILE A 114 -7.48 12.64 3.58
CA ILE A 114 -8.89 12.92 3.29
C ILE A 114 -9.41 11.96 2.23
N PRO A 115 -10.59 11.36 2.43
CA PRO A 115 -11.19 10.48 1.43
C PRO A 115 -11.47 11.26 0.15
N LYS A 116 -11.02 10.72 -0.98
CA LYS A 116 -11.23 11.29 -2.31
C LYS A 116 -12.22 10.48 -3.13
N ASP A 117 -12.11 9.16 -3.08
CA ASP A 117 -12.99 8.25 -3.80
C ASP A 117 -13.02 6.87 -3.12
N SER A 118 -14.11 6.13 -3.32
CA SER A 118 -14.21 4.74 -2.90
C SER A 118 -15.17 3.98 -3.81
N ARG A 119 -14.80 2.76 -4.19
CA ARG A 119 -15.63 1.88 -5.01
C ARG A 119 -15.62 0.47 -4.48
N ILE A 120 -16.75 -0.22 -4.63
CA ILE A 120 -16.84 -1.66 -4.40
C ILE A 120 -16.97 -2.32 -5.76
N THR A 121 -16.18 -3.35 -6.01
CA THR A 121 -16.20 -4.14 -7.24
C THR A 121 -16.42 -5.60 -6.87
N ASP A 122 -17.43 -6.22 -7.46
CA ASP A 122 -17.59 -7.67 -7.39
C ASP A 122 -16.61 -8.34 -8.36
N ILE A 123 -15.75 -9.21 -7.83
CA ILE A 123 -14.81 -9.99 -8.63
C ILE A 123 -15.27 -11.44 -8.63
N PRO A 124 -15.59 -12.03 -9.79
CA PRO A 124 -15.98 -13.43 -9.89
C PRO A 124 -14.99 -14.33 -9.14
N MET A 125 -15.52 -15.23 -8.30
CA MET A 125 -14.77 -16.16 -7.43
C MET A 125 -13.97 -15.53 -6.26
N MET A 126 -13.78 -14.21 -6.22
CA MET A 126 -13.07 -13.50 -5.14
C MET A 126 -14.02 -12.70 -4.23
N GLY A 127 -15.24 -12.43 -4.69
CA GLY A 127 -16.25 -11.65 -3.98
C GLY A 127 -16.02 -10.14 -4.09
N ASN A 128 -16.65 -9.41 -3.17
CA ASN A 128 -16.59 -7.96 -3.16
C ASN A 128 -15.23 -7.45 -2.68
N VAL A 129 -14.67 -6.52 -3.45
CA VAL A 129 -13.40 -5.85 -3.16
C VAL A 129 -13.65 -4.36 -3.04
N LEU A 130 -13.23 -3.79 -1.93
CA LEU A 130 -13.25 -2.35 -1.67
C LEU A 130 -11.95 -1.75 -2.18
N GLU A 131 -12.05 -0.69 -2.99
CA GLU A 131 -10.94 0.20 -3.29
C GLU A 131 -11.24 1.57 -2.70
N CYS A 132 -10.24 2.19 -2.07
CA CYS A 132 -10.35 3.54 -1.52
C CYS A 132 -9.13 4.36 -1.91
N ILE A 133 -9.35 5.65 -2.17
CA ILE A 133 -8.34 6.64 -2.50
C ILE A 133 -8.44 7.76 -1.48
N TYR A 134 -7.33 8.06 -0.84
CA TYR A 134 -7.18 9.14 0.11
C TYR A 134 -6.04 10.06 -0.32
N ILE A 135 -6.17 11.36 -0.05
CA ILE A 135 -5.16 12.37 -0.39
C ILE A 135 -4.63 13.00 0.88
N LYS A 136 -3.30 13.11 0.98
CA LYS A 136 -2.63 13.84 2.06
C LYS A 136 -2.73 15.34 1.83
N GLN A 137 -3.14 16.10 2.84
CA GLN A 137 -3.10 17.56 2.80
C GLN A 137 -1.68 18.12 2.89
#